data_AF-A0A9W8C306-F1
#
_entry.id   AF-A0A9W8C306-F1
#
_cell.length_a   1.000
_cell.length_b   1.000
_cell.length_c   1.000
_cell.angle_alpha   90.00
_cell.angle_beta   90.00
_cell.angle_gamma   90.00
#
_symmetry.space_group_name_H-M   'P 1'
#
loop_
_entity.id
_entity.type
_entity.pdbx_description
1 polymer ?
#
loop_
_entity_poly.entity_id
_entity_poly.type
_entity_poly.pdbx_seq_one_letter_code
_entity_poly.pdbx_strand_id
1 'polypeptide(L)'
;MDFIKALIPAITNIVLSVSALHAAHHLFKDHRASALGFLLIGCSSFLSVLSPTSQPIISLQKDLEWAGETLGPALSTFDFLWLSEDHFTARILLIGSTLLLMLSNWLSPDGLMFMSCCLAFSSLSCSLTVCAFAENAAGAVGIIALSLSLFVSQRSRMGSLGSLISPEVTVGLLGWALKVIMALGCWTTRKALNKFLLDLKGWD
;
A
#
# COMPACT_ATOMS: atom_id res chain seq x y z
N MET A 1 -17.69 17.49 -20.10
CA MET A 1 -17.59 16.29 -19.22
C MET A 1 -16.18 15.70 -19.21
N ASP A 2 -15.36 15.91 -20.24
CA ASP A 2 -14.00 15.34 -20.33
C ASP A 2 -12.99 15.99 -19.37
N PHE A 3 -13.15 17.28 -19.06
CA PHE A 3 -12.32 17.96 -18.07
C PHE A 3 -12.45 17.36 -16.65
N ILE A 4 -13.68 17.01 -16.24
CA ILE A 4 -13.93 16.38 -14.92
C ILE A 4 -13.33 14.98 -14.88
N LYS A 5 -13.40 14.22 -15.99
CA LYS A 5 -12.82 12.87 -16.10
C LYS A 5 -11.29 12.88 -16.00
N ALA A 6 -10.62 13.93 -16.44
CA ALA A 6 -9.16 14.08 -16.29
C ALA A 6 -8.75 14.71 -14.94
N LEU A 7 -9.56 15.61 -14.40
CA LEU A 7 -9.24 16.35 -13.18
C LEU A 7 -9.31 15.46 -11.92
N ILE A 8 -10.35 14.62 -11.80
CA ILE A 8 -10.53 13.73 -10.63
C ILE A 8 -9.32 12.80 -10.42
N PRO A 9 -8.84 12.02 -11.41
CA PRO A 9 -7.69 11.16 -11.22
C PRO A 9 -6.39 11.94 -10.99
N ALA A 10 -6.24 13.14 -11.56
CA ALA A 10 -5.09 14.00 -11.26
C ALA A 10 -5.09 14.43 -9.78
N ILE A 11 -6.23 14.93 -9.28
CA ILE A 11 -6.38 15.34 -7.88
C ILE A 11 -6.13 14.16 -6.93
N THR A 12 -6.70 12.98 -7.20
CA THR A 12 -6.51 11.84 -6.29
C THR A 12 -5.07 11.33 -6.27
N ASN A 13 -4.36 11.36 -7.41
CA ASN A 13 -2.92 11.06 -7.43
C ASN A 13 -2.09 12.11 -6.69
N ILE A 14 -2.44 13.40 -6.78
CA ILE A 14 -1.79 14.46 -5.98
C ILE A 14 -2.01 14.22 -4.49
N VAL A 15 -3.26 14.00 -4.08
CA VAL A 15 -3.63 13.74 -2.68
C VAL A 15 -2.90 12.52 -2.15
N LEU A 16 -2.89 11.41 -2.90
CA LEU A 16 -2.18 10.20 -2.52
C LEU A 16 -0.67 10.43 -2.44
N SER A 17 -0.09 11.10 -3.44
CA SER A 17 1.35 11.40 -3.46
C SER A 17 1.76 12.24 -2.26
N VAL A 18 1.08 13.36 -2.00
CA VAL A 18 1.35 14.24 -0.86
C VAL A 18 1.14 13.49 0.46
N SER A 19 0.05 12.74 0.60
CA SER A 19 -0.24 12.00 1.84
C SER A 19 0.81 10.93 2.13
N ALA A 20 1.18 10.15 1.12
CA ALA A 20 2.16 9.07 1.24
C ALA A 20 3.58 9.61 1.48
N LEU A 21 4.01 10.65 0.74
CA LEU A 21 5.31 11.29 0.95
C LEU A 21 5.40 11.97 2.32
N HIS A 22 4.34 12.64 2.75
CA HIS A 22 4.26 13.22 4.09
C HIS A 22 4.31 12.16 5.19
N ALA A 23 3.64 11.02 5.00
CA ALA A 23 3.74 9.89 5.90
C ALA A 23 5.16 9.29 5.92
N ALA A 24 5.77 9.10 4.75
CA ALA A 24 7.13 8.58 4.61
C ALA A 24 8.15 9.48 5.33
N HIS A 25 8.10 10.80 5.11
CA HIS A 25 9.02 11.75 5.74
C HIS A 25 8.96 11.69 7.27
N HIS A 26 7.76 11.58 7.84
CA HIS A 26 7.61 11.52 9.30
C HIS A 26 7.99 10.17 9.90
N LEU A 27 7.77 9.08 9.17
CA LEU A 27 8.11 7.73 9.63
C LEU A 27 9.59 7.40 9.40
N PHE A 28 10.31 8.15 8.57
CA PHE A 28 11.68 7.82 8.17
C PHE A 28 12.66 7.61 9.33
N LYS A 29 12.49 8.32 10.44
CA LYS A 29 13.40 8.18 11.59
C LYS A 29 13.14 6.92 12.40
N ASP A 30 11.89 6.66 12.73
CA ASP A 30 11.49 5.65 13.71
C ASP A 30 10.92 4.36 13.09
N HIS A 31 10.37 4.44 11.87
CA HIS A 31 9.64 3.38 11.17
C HIS A 31 10.07 3.30 9.69
N ARG A 32 11.33 2.94 9.47
CA ARG A 32 11.99 2.97 8.15
C ARG A 32 11.33 2.06 7.13
N ALA A 33 10.79 0.92 7.56
CA ALA A 33 10.12 -0.01 6.68
C ALA A 33 8.86 0.63 6.09
N SER A 34 7.93 1.09 6.93
CA SER A 34 6.71 1.80 6.51
C SER A 34 7.03 3.02 5.67
N ALA A 35 8.07 3.77 6.03
CA ALA A 35 8.50 4.93 5.27
C ALA A 35 8.90 4.57 3.83
N LEU A 36 9.61 3.45 3.62
CA LEU A 36 9.96 2.96 2.29
C LEU A 36 8.71 2.55 1.50
N GLY A 37 7.77 1.84 2.12
CA GLY A 37 6.51 1.46 1.48
C GLY A 37 5.70 2.68 1.00
N PHE A 38 5.58 3.69 1.85
CA PHE A 38 4.88 4.92 1.51
C PHE A 38 5.63 5.80 0.51
N LEU A 39 6.96 5.77 0.51
CA LEU A 39 7.77 6.43 -0.51
C LEU A 39 7.47 5.85 -1.90
N LEU A 40 7.40 4.52 -2.03
CA LEU A 40 7.09 3.86 -3.30
C LEU A 40 5.69 4.25 -3.81
N ILE A 41 4.68 4.23 -2.93
CA ILE A 41 3.31 4.68 -3.23
C ILE A 41 3.28 6.17 -3.64
N GLY A 42 4.04 7.01 -2.92
CA GLY A 42 4.12 8.43 -3.18
C GLY A 42 4.74 8.75 -4.55
N CYS A 43 5.82 8.05 -4.88
CA CYS A 43 6.53 8.18 -6.16
C CYS A 43 5.72 7.65 -7.34
N SER A 44 5.05 6.48 -7.22
CA SER A 44 4.20 5.95 -8.29
C SER A 44 3.04 6.91 -8.61
N SER A 45 2.44 7.49 -7.57
CA SER A 45 1.37 8.47 -7.69
C SER A 45 1.86 9.79 -8.27
N PHE A 46 3.06 10.25 -7.87
CA PHE A 46 3.68 11.45 -8.44
C PHE A 46 3.96 11.30 -9.94
N LEU A 47 4.53 10.16 -10.35
CA LEU A 47 4.74 9.86 -11.76
C LEU A 47 3.41 9.83 -12.52
N SER A 48 2.33 9.32 -11.92
CA SER A 48 1.00 9.33 -12.52
C SER A 48 0.47 10.75 -12.78
N VAL A 49 0.82 11.74 -11.95
CA VAL A 49 0.46 13.16 -12.17
C VAL A 49 1.20 13.75 -13.37
N LEU A 50 2.48 13.39 -13.54
CA LEU A 50 3.31 13.89 -14.63
C LEU A 50 2.89 13.35 -16.01
N SER A 51 1.98 12.38 -16.06
CA SER A 51 1.45 11.80 -17.30
C SER A 51 2.57 11.41 -18.28
N PRO A 52 3.44 10.45 -17.90
CA PRO A 52 4.65 10.16 -18.65
C PRO A 52 4.31 9.70 -20.08
N THR A 53 4.96 10.31 -21.06
CA THR A 53 4.77 10.00 -22.49
C THR A 53 5.77 8.97 -23.00
N SER A 54 6.87 8.73 -22.28
CA SER A 54 7.90 7.78 -22.67
C SER A 54 7.64 6.38 -22.09
N GLN A 55 7.73 5.37 -22.96
CA GLN A 55 7.56 3.95 -22.61
C GLN A 55 8.36 3.49 -21.36
N PRO A 56 9.65 3.82 -21.20
CA PRO A 56 10.41 3.40 -20.02
C PRO A 56 9.90 4.02 -18.70
N ILE A 57 9.35 5.23 -18.75
CA ILE A 57 8.80 5.88 -17.54
C ILE A 57 7.43 5.28 -17.21
N ILE A 58 6.63 4.92 -18.22
CA ILE A 58 5.35 4.22 -18.03
C ILE A 58 5.56 2.84 -17.40
N SER A 59 6.56 2.07 -17.86
CA SER A 59 6.87 0.77 -17.24
C SER A 59 7.35 0.93 -15.80
N LEU A 60 8.26 1.88 -15.56
CA LEU A 60 8.77 2.18 -14.23
C LEU A 60 7.64 2.60 -13.27
N GLN A 61 6.70 3.44 -13.71
CA GLN A 61 5.54 3.84 -12.91
C GLN A 61 4.71 2.62 -12.50
N LYS A 62 4.42 1.70 -13.44
CA LYS A 62 3.64 0.48 -13.16
C LYS A 62 4.36 -0.45 -12.19
N ASP A 63 5.68 -0.57 -12.31
CA ASP A 63 6.49 -1.38 -11.40
C ASP A 63 6.52 -0.78 -10.00
N LEU A 64 6.66 0.55 -9.88
CA LEU A 64 6.56 1.25 -8.60
C LEU A 64 5.17 1.16 -7.99
N GLU A 65 4.11 1.23 -8.80
CA GLU A 65 2.73 1.11 -8.33
C GLU A 65 2.50 -0.29 -7.75
N TRP A 66 2.86 -1.34 -8.49
CA TRP A 66 2.76 -2.72 -8.01
C TRP A 66 3.62 -2.97 -6.76
N ALA A 67 4.87 -2.50 -6.76
CA ALA A 67 5.76 -2.65 -5.62
C ALA A 67 5.24 -1.89 -4.40
N GLY A 68 4.72 -0.67 -4.58
CA GLY A 68 4.13 0.13 -3.52
C GLY A 68 2.87 -0.49 -2.93
N GLU A 69 1.96 -0.98 -3.77
CA GLU A 69 0.73 -1.65 -3.33
C GLU A 69 1.03 -2.96 -2.60
N THR A 70 2.06 -3.71 -3.03
CA THR A 70 2.43 -5.01 -2.43
C THR A 70 3.24 -4.84 -1.15
N LEU A 71 4.25 -3.97 -1.17
CA LEU A 71 5.17 -3.75 -0.03
C LEU A 71 4.62 -2.78 1.00
N GLY A 72 3.79 -1.81 0.62
CA GLY A 72 3.23 -0.82 1.55
C GLY A 72 2.56 -1.46 2.77
N PRO A 73 1.59 -2.37 2.58
CA PRO A 73 0.98 -3.11 3.68
C PRO A 73 1.99 -4.00 4.43
N ALA A 74 2.85 -4.74 3.71
CA ALA A 74 3.80 -5.67 4.34
C ALA A 74 4.83 -4.96 5.23
N LEU A 75 5.36 -3.82 4.76
CA LEU A 75 6.30 -2.99 5.50
C LEU A 75 5.63 -2.23 6.67
N SER A 76 4.35 -1.89 6.53
CA SER A 76 3.55 -1.37 7.65
C SER A 76 3.38 -2.42 8.74
N THR A 77 3.04 -3.64 8.36
CA THR A 77 2.92 -4.77 9.30
C THR A 77 4.26 -5.14 9.92
N PHE A 78 5.36 -5.03 9.18
CA PHE A 78 6.70 -5.20 9.74
C PHE A 78 6.92 -4.28 10.94
N ASP A 79 6.62 -2.98 10.82
CA ASP A 79 6.82 -2.04 11.93
C ASP A 79 5.88 -2.33 13.11
N PHE A 80 4.62 -2.74 12.85
CA PHE A 80 3.72 -3.19 13.92
C PHE A 80 4.24 -4.41 14.67
N LEU A 81 4.69 -5.44 13.95
CA LEU A 81 5.28 -6.64 14.56
C LEU A 81 6.57 -6.32 15.31
N TRP A 82 7.39 -5.42 14.77
CA TRP A 82 8.61 -4.98 15.40
C TRP A 82 8.36 -4.25 16.72
N LEU A 83 7.36 -3.37 16.76
CA LEU A 83 6.93 -2.69 17.99
C LEU A 83 6.28 -3.64 19.01
N SER A 84 5.67 -4.72 18.54
CA SER A 84 5.08 -5.78 19.39
C SER A 84 6.10 -6.83 19.87
N GLU A 85 7.40 -6.59 19.68
CA GLU A 85 8.50 -7.50 20.00
C GLU A 85 8.50 -8.85 19.25
N ASP A 86 7.61 -9.05 18.28
CA ASP A 86 7.61 -10.23 17.41
C ASP A 86 8.58 -10.07 16.24
N HIS A 87 9.87 -10.01 16.58
CA HIS A 87 10.95 -9.82 15.61
C HIS A 87 11.13 -11.01 14.66
N PHE A 88 10.72 -12.21 15.06
CA PHE A 88 10.84 -13.40 14.23
C PHE A 88 9.85 -13.35 13.06
N THR A 89 8.58 -13.10 13.34
CA THR A 89 7.55 -12.94 12.31
C THR A 89 7.84 -11.72 11.44
N ALA A 90 8.31 -10.61 12.03
CA ALA A 90 8.71 -9.42 11.27
C ALA A 90 9.82 -9.76 10.24
N ARG A 91 10.85 -10.50 10.64
CA ARG A 91 11.93 -10.90 9.73
C ARG A 91 11.44 -11.83 8.63
N ILE A 92 10.59 -12.81 8.94
CA ILE A 92 10.01 -13.72 7.94
C ILE A 92 9.19 -12.92 6.92
N LEU A 93 8.37 -11.97 7.39
CA LEU A 93 7.55 -11.13 6.51
C LEU A 93 8.43 -10.28 5.57
N LEU A 94 9.50 -9.69 6.10
CA LEU A 94 10.44 -8.90 5.31
C LEU A 94 11.15 -9.75 4.24
N ILE A 95 11.66 -10.93 4.62
CA ILE A 95 12.31 -11.87 3.70
C ILE A 95 11.33 -12.34 2.64
N GLY A 96 10.10 -12.71 3.02
CA GLY A 96 9.08 -13.14 2.07
C GLY A 96 8.71 -12.04 1.07
N SER A 97 8.59 -10.79 1.55
CA SER A 97 8.29 -9.62 0.72
C SER A 97 9.42 -9.31 -0.27
N THR A 98 10.68 -9.38 0.16
CA THR A 98 11.83 -9.12 -0.73
C THR A 98 12.05 -10.25 -1.73
N LEU A 99 11.86 -11.51 -1.32
CA LEU A 99 11.92 -12.67 -2.22
C LEU A 99 10.85 -12.57 -3.31
N LEU A 100 9.64 -12.11 -2.97
CA LEU A 100 8.55 -11.92 -3.94
C LEU A 100 8.94 -10.93 -5.05
N LEU A 101 9.59 -9.81 -4.69
CA LEU A 101 10.11 -8.85 -5.67
C LEU A 101 11.20 -9.46 -6.55
N MET A 102 12.13 -10.21 -5.96
CA MET A 102 13.24 -10.81 -6.72
C MET A 102 12.75 -11.89 -7.69
N LEU A 103 11.70 -12.61 -7.31
CA LEU A 103 11.09 -13.66 -8.12
C LEU A 103 10.01 -13.14 -9.07
N SER A 104 9.68 -11.84 -9.06
CA SER A 104 8.55 -11.30 -9.84
C SER A 104 8.66 -11.57 -11.33
N ASN A 105 9.89 -11.54 -11.87
CA ASN A 105 10.17 -11.80 -13.29
C ASN A 105 10.25 -13.30 -13.63
N TRP A 106 10.34 -14.16 -12.63
CA TRP A 106 10.47 -15.61 -12.78
C TRP A 106 9.15 -16.34 -12.54
N LEU A 107 8.22 -15.71 -11.82
CA LEU A 107 6.88 -16.23 -11.55
C LEU A 107 5.96 -16.03 -12.76
N SER A 108 5.06 -16.98 -12.97
CA SER A 108 3.92 -16.76 -13.86
C SER A 108 3.03 -15.63 -13.31
N PRO A 109 2.26 -14.92 -14.17
CA PRO A 109 1.35 -13.89 -13.71
C PRO A 109 0.39 -14.37 -12.60
N ASP A 110 -0.14 -15.60 -12.73
CA ASP A 110 -1.01 -16.21 -11.74
C ASP A 110 -0.27 -16.54 -10.43
N GLY A 111 0.97 -17.02 -10.52
CA GLY A 111 1.82 -17.30 -9.37
C GLY A 111 2.19 -16.04 -8.60
N LEU A 112 2.55 -14.97 -9.32
CA LEU A 112 2.85 -13.67 -8.73
C LEU A 112 1.63 -13.09 -8.00
N MET A 113 0.45 -13.20 -8.60
CA MET A 113 -0.80 -12.79 -7.99
C MET A 113 -1.10 -13.61 -6.72
N PHE A 114 -1.04 -14.94 -6.79
CA PHE A 114 -1.31 -15.81 -5.64
C PHE A 114 -0.38 -15.48 -4.47
N MET A 115 0.93 -15.35 -4.73
CA MET A 115 1.90 -14.99 -3.70
C MET A 115 1.66 -13.60 -3.12
N SER A 116 1.30 -12.63 -3.95
CA SER A 116 0.99 -11.27 -3.50
C SER A 116 -0.29 -11.25 -2.65
N CYS A 117 -1.32 -12.04 -2.99
CA CYS A 117 -2.51 -12.24 -2.17
C CYS A 117 -2.16 -12.89 -0.81
N CYS A 118 -1.36 -13.95 -0.81
CA CYS A 118 -0.92 -14.62 0.42
C CYS A 118 -0.15 -13.66 1.33
N LEU A 119 0.74 -12.86 0.76
CA LEU A 119 1.47 -11.82 1.49
C LEU A 119 0.52 -10.79 2.08
N ALA A 120 -0.48 -10.34 1.31
CA ALA A 120 -1.48 -9.38 1.75
C ALA A 120 -2.32 -9.93 2.92
N PHE A 121 -2.81 -11.16 2.82
CA PHE A 121 -3.59 -11.82 3.88
C PHE A 121 -2.77 -12.06 5.13
N SER A 122 -1.53 -12.53 4.98
CA SER A 122 -0.61 -12.73 6.10
C SER A 122 -0.33 -11.40 6.81
N SER A 123 0.01 -10.37 6.04
CA SER A 123 0.24 -9.01 6.53
C SER A 123 -0.98 -8.45 7.26
N LEU A 124 -2.18 -8.59 6.67
CA LEU A 124 -3.44 -8.13 7.26
C LEU A 124 -3.74 -8.87 8.57
N SER A 125 -3.59 -10.19 8.60
CA SER A 125 -3.86 -11.00 9.80
C SER A 125 -2.92 -10.63 10.95
N CYS A 126 -1.61 -10.55 10.68
CA CYS A 126 -0.60 -10.22 11.68
C CYS A 126 -0.81 -8.82 12.27
N SER A 127 -0.97 -7.81 11.41
CA SER A 127 -1.18 -6.42 11.87
C SER A 127 -2.51 -6.23 12.59
N LEU A 128 -3.60 -6.88 12.15
CA LEU A 128 -4.87 -6.84 12.87
C LEU A 128 -4.75 -7.46 14.25
N THR A 129 -4.00 -8.55 14.39
CA THR A 129 -3.74 -9.18 15.68
C THR A 129 -3.03 -8.20 16.61
N VAL A 130 -1.93 -7.59 16.15
CA VAL A 130 -1.21 -6.57 16.93
C VAL A 130 -2.10 -5.38 17.27
N CYS A 131 -2.86 -4.86 16.31
CA CYS A 131 -3.74 -3.71 16.52
C CYS A 131 -4.88 -4.02 17.49
N ALA A 132 -5.41 -5.26 17.50
CA ALA A 132 -6.45 -5.67 18.44
C ALA A 132 -5.92 -5.73 19.88
N PHE A 133 -4.71 -6.26 20.08
CA PHE A 133 -4.09 -6.32 21.40
C PHE A 133 -3.59 -4.96 21.91
N ALA A 134 -3.13 -4.09 21.01
CA ALA A 134 -2.69 -2.73 21.36
C ALA A 134 -3.84 -1.70 21.39
N GLU A 135 -5.10 -2.12 21.27
CA GLU A 135 -6.29 -1.26 21.14
C GLU A 135 -6.12 -0.14 20.09
N ASN A 136 -5.35 -0.42 19.03
CA ASN A 136 -4.94 0.53 18.01
C ASN A 136 -5.90 0.49 16.81
N ALA A 137 -7.11 1.00 17.01
CA ALA A 137 -8.14 1.06 15.96
C ALA A 137 -7.67 1.82 14.70
N ALA A 138 -6.83 2.85 14.86
CA ALA A 138 -6.28 3.60 13.73
C ALA A 138 -5.35 2.72 12.86
N GLY A 139 -4.57 1.84 13.48
CA GLY A 139 -3.70 0.89 12.79
C GLY A 139 -4.50 -0.16 12.02
N ALA A 140 -5.56 -0.70 12.64
CA ALA A 140 -6.48 -1.64 11.99
C ALA A 140 -7.14 -1.02 10.74
N VAL A 141 -7.65 0.21 10.85
CA VAL A 141 -8.23 0.92 9.70
C VAL A 141 -7.18 1.17 8.62
N GLY A 142 -5.95 1.56 9.02
CA GLY A 142 -4.86 1.81 8.09
C GLY A 142 -4.46 0.59 7.28
N ILE A 143 -4.26 -0.55 7.93
CA ILE A 143 -3.87 -1.77 7.21
C ILE A 143 -5.02 -2.31 6.34
N ILE A 144 -6.27 -2.24 6.80
CA ILE A 144 -7.42 -2.64 6.00
C ILE A 144 -7.48 -1.78 4.73
N ALA A 145 -7.30 -0.47 4.85
CA ALA A 145 -7.31 0.44 3.72
C ALA A 145 -6.17 0.13 2.72
N LEU A 146 -4.96 -0.10 3.19
CA LEU A 146 -3.80 -0.44 2.33
C LEU A 146 -3.97 -1.80 1.65
N SER A 147 -4.39 -2.83 2.38
CA SER A 147 -4.57 -4.18 1.85
C SER A 147 -5.79 -4.29 0.91
N LEU A 148 -6.87 -3.54 1.18
CA LEU A 148 -8.04 -3.50 0.29
C LEU A 148 -7.66 -2.98 -1.10
N SER A 149 -6.83 -1.94 -1.16
CA SER A 149 -6.32 -1.40 -2.43
C SER A 149 -5.57 -2.45 -3.24
N LEU A 150 -4.71 -3.25 -2.57
CA LEU A 150 -3.99 -4.34 -3.21
C LEU A 150 -4.92 -5.44 -3.75
N PHE A 151 -5.91 -5.89 -2.97
CA PHE A 151 -6.84 -6.93 -3.41
C PHE A 151 -7.70 -6.50 -4.60
N VAL A 152 -8.18 -5.24 -4.60
CA VAL A 152 -9.01 -4.73 -5.69
C VAL A 152 -8.16 -4.45 -6.94
N SER A 153 -6.93 -3.95 -6.78
CA SER A 153 -5.97 -3.76 -7.87
C SER A 153 -5.67 -5.08 -8.58
N GLN A 154 -5.35 -6.14 -7.83
CA GLN A 154 -5.10 -7.48 -8.38
C GLN A 154 -6.33 -8.08 -9.07
N ARG A 155 -7.53 -7.91 -8.50
CA ARG A 155 -8.77 -8.38 -9.12
C ARG A 155 -9.07 -7.67 -10.44
N SER A 156 -8.71 -6.39 -10.58
CA SER A 156 -8.85 -5.65 -11.83
C SER A 156 -7.90 -6.16 -12.91
N ARG A 157 -6.67 -6.55 -12.54
CA ARG A 157 -5.62 -7.05 -13.44
C ARG A 157 -5.97 -8.41 -14.06
N MET A 158 -6.82 -9.19 -13.40
CA MET A 158 -7.28 -10.52 -13.85
C MET A 158 -8.37 -10.47 -14.94
N GLY A 159 -8.87 -9.29 -15.30
CA GLY A 159 -10.02 -9.16 -16.22
C GLY A 159 -11.35 -9.69 -15.64
N SER A 160 -11.37 -10.18 -14.40
CA SER A 160 -12.55 -10.74 -13.72
C SER A 160 -13.67 -9.69 -13.52
N LEU A 161 -13.32 -8.41 -13.44
CA LEU A 161 -14.30 -7.32 -13.34
C LEU A 161 -14.93 -6.93 -14.69
N GLY A 162 -14.35 -7.39 -15.82
CA GLY A 162 -14.82 -7.06 -17.17
C GLY A 162 -16.10 -7.78 -17.59
N SER A 163 -16.56 -8.77 -16.81
CA SER A 163 -17.75 -9.59 -17.15
C SER A 163 -19.06 -9.08 -16.51
N LEU A 164 -19.01 -8.21 -15.50
CA LEU A 164 -20.21 -7.88 -14.70
C LEU A 164 -20.61 -6.40 -14.66
N ILE A 165 -19.80 -5.46 -15.13
CA ILE A 165 -20.09 -4.03 -14.92
C ILE A 165 -19.64 -3.18 -16.11
N SER A 166 -20.48 -2.22 -16.52
CA SER A 166 -20.23 -1.29 -17.64
C SER A 166 -18.83 -0.65 -17.57
N PRO A 167 -18.03 -0.64 -18.65
CA PRO A 167 -16.58 -0.83 -18.52
C PRO A 167 -15.76 0.43 -18.24
N GLU A 168 -16.21 1.61 -18.68
CA GLU A 168 -15.32 2.80 -18.67
C GLU A 168 -15.50 3.70 -17.46
N VAL A 169 -16.75 3.93 -17.02
CA VAL A 169 -17.03 4.88 -15.93
C VAL A 169 -16.74 4.24 -14.57
N THR A 170 -17.07 2.96 -14.41
CA THR A 170 -16.96 2.25 -13.13
C THR A 170 -15.54 1.82 -12.79
N VAL A 171 -14.74 1.48 -13.81
CA VAL A 171 -13.29 1.21 -13.64
C VAL A 171 -12.54 2.49 -13.26
N GLY A 172 -12.89 3.62 -13.91
CA GLY A 172 -12.39 4.93 -13.49
C GLY A 172 -12.80 5.28 -12.07
N LEU A 173 -14.07 5.02 -11.71
CA LEU A 173 -14.62 5.36 -10.39
C LEU A 173 -13.95 4.60 -9.25
N LEU A 174 -13.81 3.30 -9.44
CA LEU A 174 -13.16 2.40 -8.50
C LEU A 174 -11.69 2.79 -8.34
N GLY A 175 -10.98 3.10 -9.43
CA GLY A 175 -9.57 3.49 -9.39
C GLY A 175 -9.28 4.71 -8.52
N TRP A 176 -10.08 5.79 -8.66
CA TRP A 176 -9.87 6.98 -7.82
C TRP A 176 -10.30 6.75 -6.36
N ALA A 177 -11.35 5.96 -6.12
CA ALA A 177 -11.76 5.59 -4.77
C ALA A 177 -10.66 4.80 -4.03
N LEU A 178 -10.00 3.85 -4.70
CA LEU A 178 -8.88 3.09 -4.11
C LEU A 178 -7.69 3.99 -3.77
N LYS A 179 -7.38 4.99 -4.61
CA LYS A 179 -6.31 5.95 -4.30
C LYS A 179 -6.65 6.81 -3.08
N VAL A 180 -7.91 7.21 -2.92
CA VAL A 180 -8.37 7.93 -1.72
C VAL A 180 -8.30 7.03 -0.47
N ILE A 181 -8.74 5.78 -0.58
CA ILE A 181 -8.64 4.78 0.50
C ILE A 181 -7.16 4.57 0.88
N MET A 182 -6.28 4.42 -0.10
CA MET A 182 -4.85 4.23 0.14
C MET A 182 -4.21 5.46 0.79
N ALA A 183 -4.61 6.68 0.39
CA ALA A 183 -4.16 7.91 1.02
C ALA A 183 -4.59 7.99 2.49
N LEU A 184 -5.84 7.61 2.77
CA LEU A 184 -6.34 7.48 4.14
C LEU A 184 -5.54 6.43 4.92
N GLY A 185 -5.23 5.30 4.31
CA GLY A 185 -4.40 4.23 4.87
C GLY A 185 -3.01 4.73 5.27
N CYS A 186 -2.30 5.44 4.39
CA CYS A 186 -1.00 6.04 4.71
C CYS A 186 -1.09 6.99 5.91
N TRP A 187 -2.15 7.80 5.97
CA TRP A 187 -2.36 8.75 7.05
C TRP A 187 -2.66 8.07 8.40
N THR A 188 -3.58 7.10 8.41
CA THR A 188 -3.99 6.41 9.65
C THR A 188 -2.89 5.49 10.16
N THR A 189 -2.20 4.75 9.28
CA THR A 189 -1.06 3.91 9.68
C THR A 189 0.07 4.76 10.28
N ARG A 190 0.40 5.92 9.70
CA ARG A 190 1.36 6.85 10.30
C ARG A 190 0.96 7.25 11.72
N LYS A 191 -0.30 7.68 11.91
CA LYS A 191 -0.79 8.06 13.25
C LYS A 191 -0.73 6.88 14.22
N ALA A 192 -1.08 5.69 13.76
CA ALA A 192 -1.10 4.47 14.55
C ALA A 192 0.30 4.06 15.02
N LEU A 193 1.30 4.07 14.14
CA LEU A 193 2.69 3.73 14.48
C LEU A 193 3.29 4.75 15.44
N ASN A 194 3.12 6.04 15.18
CA ASN A 194 3.60 7.09 16.09
C ASN A 194 2.93 6.99 17.48
N LYS A 195 1.62 6.74 17.53
CA LYS A 195 0.91 6.54 18.79
C LYS A 195 1.47 5.32 19.52
N PHE A 196 1.61 4.18 18.84
CA PHE A 196 2.10 2.95 19.47
C PHE A 196 3.52 3.12 20.03
N LEU A 197 4.40 3.80 19.29
CA LEU A 197 5.75 4.12 19.77
C LEU A 197 5.75 5.09 20.96
N LEU A 198 4.82 6.05 21.01
CA LEU A 198 4.67 6.93 22.17
C LEU A 198 4.14 6.18 23.40
N ASP A 199 3.17 5.30 23.21
CA ASP A 199 2.60 4.48 24.28
C ASP A 199 3.67 3.54 24.87
N LEU A 200 4.57 3.00 24.04
CA LEU A 200 5.73 2.22 24.50
C LEU A 200 6.74 3.08 25.28
N LYS A 201 7.10 4.27 24.77
CA LYS A 201 8.06 5.18 25.45
C LYS A 201 7.51 5.79 26.74
N GLY A 202 6.20 5.89 26.88
CA GLY A 202 5.56 6.39 28.10
C GLY A 202 5.49 5.35 29.22
N TRP A 203 5.92 4.10 28.94
CA TRP A 203 5.91 3.00 29.90
C TRP A 203 7.26 2.80 30.62
N ASP A 204 8.32 3.50 30.18
CA ASP A 204 9.63 3.61 30.84
C ASP A 204 9.65 4.73 31.91
#